data_AF-A0A9W4MJ59-F1
#
_entry.id   AF-A0A9W4MJ59-F1
#
_cell.length_a   1.000
_cell.length_b   1.000
_cell.length_c   1.000
_cell.angle_alpha   90.00
_cell.angle_beta   90.00
_cell.angle_gamma   90.00
#
_symmetry.space_group_name_H-M   'P 1'
#
loop_
_entity.id
_entity.type
_entity.pdbx_description
1 polymer ?
#
loop_
_entity_poly.entity_id
_entity_poly.type
_entity_poly.pdbx_seq_one_letter_code
_entity_poly.pdbx_strand_id
1 'polypeptide(L)'
;MSADSGRQLWQKGTDMENLSVPAVSAAYKRVYFANRFGRLLALDSRTGAEVWRTPALDDTGDKATDIPPSLLLVGDALVATAGDTAFSRNPNGRPAS
;
A
#
# COMPACT_ATOMS: atom_id res chain seq x y z
N MET A 1 5.45 0.15 28.24
CA MET A 1 4.27 -0.09 27.39
C MET A 1 3.97 -1.57 27.49
N SER A 2 2.90 -1.94 28.17
CA SER A 2 2.43 -3.33 28.15
C SER A 2 1.98 -3.61 26.72
N ALA A 3 2.61 -4.58 26.06
CA ALA A 3 2.05 -5.15 24.85
C ALA A 3 0.76 -5.86 25.28
N ASP A 4 -0.40 -5.28 24.99
CA ASP A 4 -1.70 -5.89 25.28
C ASP A 4 -1.80 -7.24 24.55
N SER A 5 -1.48 -8.31 25.28
CA SER A 5 -1.78 -9.74 25.04
C SER A 5 -1.54 -10.36 23.65
N GLY A 6 -0.93 -9.66 22.69
CA GLY A 6 -0.84 -10.15 21.30
C GLY A 6 -2.20 -10.31 20.63
N ARG A 7 -3.22 -9.56 21.07
CA ARG A 7 -4.58 -9.66 20.51
C ARG A 7 -4.59 -9.18 19.05
N GLN A 8 -5.00 -10.06 18.14
CA GLN A 8 -5.25 -9.72 16.75
C GLN A 8 -6.35 -8.65 16.65
N LEU A 9 -6.03 -7.48 16.06
CA LEU A 9 -6.99 -6.40 15.84
C LEU A 9 -7.90 -6.66 14.63
N TRP A 10 -7.30 -7.11 13.53
CA TRP A 10 -8.01 -7.47 12.31
C TRP A 10 -7.16 -8.43 11.46
N GLN A 11 -7.82 -9.16 10.57
CA GLN A 11 -7.21 -9.94 9.50
C GLN A 11 -8.07 -9.76 8.25
N LYS A 12 -7.43 -9.52 7.11
CA LYS A 12 -8.11 -9.26 5.84
C LYS A 12 -7.45 -10.06 4.73
N GLY A 13 -8.22 -10.93 4.09
CA GLY A 13 -7.84 -11.48 2.79
C GLY A 13 -7.92 -10.39 1.72
N THR A 14 -6.89 -10.27 0.89
CA THR A 14 -6.86 -9.36 -0.25
C THR A 14 -6.59 -10.15 -1.51
N ASP A 15 -7.21 -9.76 -2.61
CA ASP A 15 -6.90 -10.34 -3.94
C ASP A 15 -5.60 -9.77 -4.54
N MET A 16 -4.84 -9.01 -3.74
CA MET A 16 -3.50 -8.53 -4.10
C MET A 16 -2.46 -9.56 -3.68
N GLU A 17 -1.78 -10.08 -4.69
CA GLU A 17 -0.61 -10.94 -4.52
C GLU A 17 0.67 -10.11 -4.35
N ASN A 18 1.73 -10.73 -3.82
CA ASN A 18 3.07 -10.16 -3.72
C ASN A 18 3.05 -8.73 -3.16
N LEU A 19 2.56 -8.59 -1.93
CA LEU A 19 2.45 -7.32 -1.25
C LEU A 19 3.82 -6.79 -0.82
N SER A 20 3.98 -5.47 -0.89
CA SER A 20 5.10 -4.77 -0.26
C SER A 20 5.05 -4.91 1.26
N VAL A 21 6.15 -4.52 1.92
CA VAL A 21 6.06 -4.10 3.32
C VAL A 21 5.05 -2.94 3.44
N PRO A 22 4.26 -2.88 4.54
CA PRO A 22 3.27 -1.83 4.69
C PRO A 22 3.92 -0.47 4.99
N ALA A 23 3.33 0.60 4.45
CA ALA A 23 3.53 1.96 4.94
C ALA A 23 2.36 2.37 5.84
N VAL A 24 2.63 3.01 6.98
CA VAL A 24 1.60 3.39 7.94
C VAL A 24 1.57 4.92 8.10
N SER A 25 0.38 5.51 8.08
CA SER A 25 0.19 6.92 8.39
C SER A 25 -0.74 7.11 9.58
N ALA A 26 -0.23 7.76 10.63
CA ALA A 26 -1.05 8.22 11.74
C ALA A 26 -1.97 9.39 11.32
N ALA A 27 -1.47 10.28 10.46
CA ALA A 27 -2.24 11.44 9.98
C ALA A 27 -3.48 11.03 9.18
N TYR A 28 -3.33 10.03 8.31
CA TYR A 28 -4.45 9.51 7.51
C TYR A 28 -5.18 8.33 8.17
N LYS A 29 -4.67 7.81 9.30
CA LYS A 29 -5.16 6.60 9.99
C LYS A 29 -5.25 5.37 9.09
N ARG A 30 -4.26 5.21 8.20
CA ARG A 30 -4.27 4.19 7.13
C ARG A 30 -3.00 3.35 7.13
N VAL A 31 -3.15 2.11 6.69
CA VAL A 31 -2.06 1.19 6.30
C VAL A 31 -2.14 1.02 4.79
N TYR A 32 -1.01 1.14 4.12
CA TYR A 32 -0.91 1.09 2.67
C TYR A 32 -0.03 -0.06 2.22
N PHE A 33 -0.39 -0.66 1.09
CA PHE A 33 0.39 -1.69 0.42
C PHE A 33 0.49 -1.40 -1.08
N ALA A 34 1.61 -1.79 -1.69
CA ALA A 34 1.75 -1.91 -3.13
C ALA A 34 1.81 -3.39 -3.53
N ASN A 35 1.48 -3.73 -4.79
CA ASN A 35 1.80 -5.03 -5.35
C ASN A 35 2.69 -4.93 -6.59
N ARG A 36 3.10 -6.10 -7.11
CA ARG A 36 3.93 -6.22 -8.31
C ARG A 36 3.35 -5.59 -9.59
N PHE A 37 2.05 -5.33 -9.65
CA PHE A 37 1.38 -4.66 -10.76
C PHE A 37 1.18 -3.15 -10.52
N GLY A 38 1.82 -2.60 -9.49
CA GLY A 38 1.69 -1.19 -9.13
C GLY A 38 0.32 -0.80 -8.56
N ARG A 39 -0.53 -1.78 -8.21
CA ARG A 39 -1.77 -1.49 -7.48
C ARG A 39 -1.41 -1.01 -6.09
N LEU A 40 -2.05 0.07 -5.65
CA LEU A 40 -2.01 0.53 -4.27
C LEU A 40 -3.31 0.18 -3.57
N LEU A 41 -3.21 -0.25 -2.32
CA LEU A 41 -4.33 -0.52 -1.42
C LEU A 41 -4.17 0.30 -0.15
N ALA A 42 -5.23 0.97 0.27
CA ALA A 42 -5.32 1.64 1.56
C ALA A 42 -6.37 0.97 2.44
N LEU A 43 -5.96 0.55 3.63
CA LEU A 43 -6.83 0.00 4.66
C LEU A 43 -6.92 0.98 5.84
N ASP A 44 -8.08 1.03 6.47
CA ASP A 44 -8.25 1.68 7.77
C ASP A 44 -7.41 0.93 8.81
N SER A 45 -6.51 1.65 9.48
CA SER A 45 -5.52 1.06 10.39
C SER A 45 -6.14 0.36 11.60
N ARG A 46 -7.36 0.72 12.00
CA ARG A 46 -8.04 0.17 13.18
C ARG A 46 -8.89 -1.05 12.85
N THR A 47 -9.50 -1.07 11.66
CA THR A 47 -10.53 -2.06 11.30
C THR A 47 -10.10 -3.00 10.18
N GLY A 48 -9.06 -2.64 9.40
CA GLY A 48 -8.68 -3.37 8.20
C GLY A 48 -9.66 -3.21 7.03
N ALA A 49 -10.66 -2.33 7.16
CA ALA A 49 -11.60 -2.03 6.09
C ALA A 49 -10.89 -1.30 4.94
N GLU A 50 -11.20 -1.66 3.70
CA GLU A 50 -10.64 -0.95 2.56
C GLU A 50 -11.21 0.46 2.46
N VAL A 51 -10.31 1.43 2.32
CA VAL A 51 -10.65 2.84 2.12
C VAL A 51 -10.65 3.16 0.63
N TRP A 52 -9.61 2.72 -0.09
CA TRP A 52 -9.51 2.86 -1.54
C TRP A 52 -8.49 1.86 -2.10
N ARG A 53 -8.57 1.61 -3.40
CA ARG A 53 -7.56 0.90 -4.19
C ARG A 53 -7.37 1.57 -5.55
N THR A 54 -6.20 1.40 -6.17
CA THR A 54 -5.97 1.82 -7.55
C THR A 54 -6.09 0.63 -8.53
N PRO A 55 -6.38 0.89 -9.81
CA PRO A 55 -6.12 -0.09 -10.86
C PRO A 55 -4.62 -0.43 -10.93
N ALA A 56 -4.29 -1.49 -11.67
CA ALA A 56 -2.90 -1.77 -12.03
C ALA A 56 -2.34 -0.64 -12.91
N LEU A 57 -1.03 -0.47 -12.91
CA LEU A 57 -0.37 0.36 -13.90
C LEU A 57 -0.46 -0.32 -15.27
N ASP A 58 -0.46 0.48 -16.33
CA ASP A 58 -0.42 -0.03 -17.70
C ASP A 58 0.91 -0.75 -17.99
N ASP A 59 1.99 -0.29 -17.35
CA ASP A 59 3.34 -0.86 -17.48
C ASP A 59 4.13 -0.74 -16.16
N THR A 60 4.63 -1.88 -15.68
CA THR A 60 5.55 -2.01 -14.52
C THR A 60 6.97 -2.41 -14.93
N GLY A 61 7.20 -2.49 -16.24
CA GLY A 61 8.42 -2.98 -16.88
C GLY A 61 8.68 -4.46 -16.67
N ASP A 62 9.81 -4.92 -17.22
CA ASP A 62 10.11 -6.35 -17.40
C ASP A 62 10.52 -7.06 -16.11
N LYS A 63 10.73 -6.33 -15.01
CA LYS A 63 11.25 -6.87 -13.75
C LYS A 63 10.19 -7.09 -12.67
N ALA A 64 8.91 -6.98 -13.02
CA ALA A 64 7.80 -7.06 -12.08
C ALA A 64 7.71 -8.41 -11.33
N THR A 65 8.25 -9.48 -11.90
CA THR A 65 8.34 -10.80 -11.24
C THR A 65 9.58 -10.97 -10.38
N ASP A 66 10.62 -10.18 -10.63
CA ASP A 66 11.97 -10.39 -10.07
C ASP A 66 12.26 -9.45 -8.91
N ILE A 67 11.67 -8.25 -8.93
CA ILE A 67 11.87 -7.21 -7.93
C ILE A 67 10.61 -7.11 -7.05
N PRO A 68 10.70 -7.40 -5.75
CA PRO A 68 9.60 -7.20 -4.82
C PRO A 68 9.15 -5.73 -4.83
N PRO A 69 7.84 -5.45 -4.78
CA PRO A 69 7.37 -4.09 -4.72
C PRO A 69 7.76 -3.43 -3.40
N SER A 70 8.01 -2.13 -3.45
CA SER A 70 8.29 -1.31 -2.26
C SER A 70 7.33 -0.15 -2.16
N LEU A 71 7.11 0.34 -0.94
CA LEU A 71 6.22 1.46 -0.67
C LEU A 71 6.74 2.24 0.53
N LEU A 72 6.88 3.55 0.37
CA LEU A 72 7.25 4.50 1.42
C LEU A 72 6.24 5.65 1.46
N LEU A 73 5.99 6.17 2.66
CA LEU A 73 5.33 7.45 2.85
C LEU A 73 6.41 8.52 3.05
N VAL A 74 6.55 9.43 2.08
CA VAL A 74 7.50 10.54 2.11
C VAL A 74 6.70 11.84 2.14
N GLY A 75 6.68 12.51 3.30
CA GLY A 75 5.82 13.67 3.50
C GLY A 75 4.34 13.30 3.30
N ASP A 76 3.68 13.94 2.34
CA ASP A 76 2.30 13.70 1.92
C ASP A 76 2.19 12.91 0.61
N ALA A 77 3.23 12.15 0.24
CA ALA A 77 3.24 11.29 -0.94
C ALA A 77 3.54 9.83 -0.59
N LEU A 78 2.77 8.92 -1.16
CA LEU A 78 3.17 7.52 -1.30
C LEU A 78 4.13 7.42 -2.47
N VAL A 79 5.32 6.86 -2.25
CA VAL A 79 6.32 6.57 -3.27
C VAL A 79 6.49 5.06 -3.34
N ALA A 80 6.24 4.47 -4.49
CA ALA A 80 6.22 3.03 -4.68
C ALA A 80 7.08 2.60 -5.86
N THR A 81 7.56 1.35 -5.79
CA THR A 81 8.19 0.67 -6.92
C THR A 81 7.45 -0.62 -7.23
N ALA A 82 7.31 -0.91 -8.52
CA ALA A 82 6.83 -2.19 -9.05
C ALA A 82 7.64 -2.50 -10.32
N GLY A 83 8.33 -3.63 -10.35
CA GLY A 83 9.35 -3.91 -11.37
C GLY A 83 10.46 -2.85 -11.36
N ASP A 84 10.73 -2.23 -12.50
CA ASP A 84 11.64 -1.08 -12.62
C ASP A 84 10.92 0.27 -12.77
N THR A 85 9.60 0.29 -12.55
CA THR A 85 8.80 1.52 -12.51
C THR A 85 8.72 2.08 -11.08
N ALA A 86 9.12 3.35 -10.91
CA ALA A 86 8.85 4.13 -9.71
C ALA A 86 7.72 5.13 -9.97
N PHE A 87 6.81 5.28 -9.01
CA PHE A 87 5.66 6.18 -9.13
C PHE A 87 5.22 6.73 -7.77
N SER A 88 4.44 7.81 -7.78
CA SER A 88 3.89 8.39 -6.56
C SER A 88 2.39 8.63 -6.63
N ARG A 89 1.75 8.63 -5.46
CA ARG A 89 0.31 8.91 -5.30
C ARG A 89 0.02 9.68 -4.01
N ASN A 90 -1.01 10.50 -4.05
CA ASN A 90 -1.51 11.16 -2.85
C ASN A 90 -2.19 10.12 -1.92
N PRO A 91 -1.80 10.04 -0.63
CA PRO A 91 -2.37 9.10 0.33
C PRO A 91 -3.88 9.30 0.60
N ASN A 92 -4.43 10.46 0.23
CA ASN A 92 -5.86 10.78 0.38
C ASN A 92 -6.77 10.03 -0.59
N GLY A 93 -6.25 9.48 -1.69
CA GLY A 93 -7.03 8.66 -2.62
C GLY A 93 -8.00 9.43 -3.52
N ARG A 94 -7.90 10.76 -3.59
CA ARG A 94 -8.64 11.53 -4.61
C ARG A 94 -7.81 11.56 -5.90
N PRO A 95 -8.41 11.28 -7.08
CA PRO A 95 -7.80 11.68 -8.33
C PRO A 95 -7.47 13.17 -8.28
N ALA A 96 -6.34 13.58 -8.85
CA ALA A 96 -6.14 14.99 -9.16
C ALA A 96 -7.31 15.42 -10.06
N SER A 97 -7.99 16.50 -9.67
CA SER A 97 -9.07 17.11 -10.49
C SER A 97 -8.48 17.77 -11.72
#